data_AF-A0AAZ3RL64-F1
#
_entry.id   AF-A0AAZ3RL64-F1
#
_cell.length_a   1.000
_cell.length_b   1.000
_cell.length_c   1.000
_cell.angle_alpha   90.00
_cell.angle_beta   90.00
_cell.angle_gamma   90.00
#
_symmetry.space_group_name_H-M   'P 1'
#
loop_
_entity.id
_entity.type
_entity.pdbx_description
1 polymer ?
#
loop_
_entity_poly.entity_id
_entity_poly.type
_entity_poly.pdbx_seq_one_letter_code
_entity_poly.pdbx_strand_id
1 'polypeptide(L)' 'MQERLRDKSMNVLKWPSQSPDLNPIEHLYRDLKVAVQQRYPSNLTELERICREEWEKLLKYMCAKLVALY' A
#
# COMPACT_ATOMS: atom_id res chain seq x y z
N MET A 1 -17.19 9.34 -3.24
CA MET A 1 -16.12 8.68 -2.43
C MET A 1 -15.81 9.47 -1.15
N GLN A 2 -15.49 10.77 -1.24
CA GLN A 2 -15.14 11.59 -0.07
C GLN A 2 -16.27 11.81 0.94
N GLU A 3 -17.54 11.88 0.50
CA GLU A 3 -18.69 12.04 1.41
C GLU A 3 -18.89 10.82 2.33
N ARG A 4 -18.68 9.60 1.84
CA ARG A 4 -18.78 8.36 2.65
C ARG A 4 -17.71 8.26 3.74
N LEU A 5 -16.58 8.93 3.57
CA LEU A 5 -15.47 8.92 4.53
C LEU A 5 -15.69 9.96 5.64
N ARG A 6 -16.32 11.09 5.29
CA ARG A 6 -16.73 12.12 6.27
C ARG A 6 -17.81 11.61 7.22
N ASP A 7 -18.78 10.86 6.71
CA ASP A 7 -19.86 10.25 7.50
C ASP A 7 -19.34 9.25 8.54
N LYS A 8 -18.17 8.65 8.29
CA LYS A 8 -17.48 7.76 9.24
C LYS A 8 -16.55 8.48 10.21
N SER A 9 -16.56 9.81 10.25
CA SER A 9 -15.66 10.64 11.08
C SER A 9 -14.17 10.31 10.89
N MET A 10 -13.80 9.79 9.71
CA MET A 10 -12.41 9.50 9.39
C MET A 10 -11.71 10.80 8.99
N ASN A 11 -10.54 11.06 9.58
CA ASN A 11 -9.71 12.20 9.18
C ASN A 11 -9.18 11.96 7.76
N VAL A 12 -9.80 12.61 6.77
CA VAL A 12 -9.37 12.54 5.38
C VAL A 12 -8.24 13.54 5.19
N LEU A 13 -7.03 13.03 4.99
CA LEU A 13 -5.88 13.85 4.60
C LEU A 13 -6.20 14.59 3.30
N LYS A 14 -5.93 15.91 3.26
CA LYS A 14 -6.11 16.73 2.07
C LYS A 14 -5.06 16.33 1.04
N TRP A 15 -5.46 15.46 0.12
CA TRP A 15 -4.62 15.03 -0.99
C TRP A 15 -4.86 15.92 -2.21
N PRO A 16 -3.82 16.54 -2.80
CA PRO A 16 -3.98 17.25 -4.07
C PRO A 16 -4.31 16.25 -5.19
N SER A 17 -5.38 16.53 -5.93
CA SER A 17 -5.71 15.78 -7.15
C SER A 17 -4.56 15.92 -8.16
N GLN A 18 -4.17 14.81 -8.81
CA GLN A 18 -3.07 14.71 -9.79
C GLN A 18 -1.64 14.62 -9.23
N SER A 19 -1.45 14.27 -7.95
CA SER A 19 -0.12 13.92 -7.41
C SER A 19 0.00 12.42 -7.06
N PRO A 20 0.07 11.52 -8.07
CA PRO A 20 0.29 10.08 -7.84
C PRO A 20 1.65 9.80 -7.18
N ASP A 21 2.63 10.67 -7.43
CA ASP A 21 3.98 10.71 -6.87
C ASP A 21 4.02 10.88 -5.35
N LEU A 22 2.99 11.49 -4.76
CA LEU A 22 2.92 11.61 -3.32
C LEU A 22 2.22 10.40 -2.68
N ASN A 23 1.44 9.60 -3.43
CA ASN A 23 0.48 8.66 -2.83
C ASN A 23 1.22 7.48 -2.18
N PRO A 24 1.19 7.32 -0.84
CA PRO A 24 1.87 6.23 -0.17
C PRO A 24 1.42 4.86 -0.67
N ILE A 25 0.16 4.75 -1.12
CA ILE A 25 -0.42 3.51 -1.65
C ILE A 25 0.22 3.13 -3.00
N GLU A 26 0.54 4.10 -3.85
CA GLU A 26 1.21 3.84 -5.14
C GLU A 26 2.65 3.36 -4.94
N HIS A 27 3.37 3.96 -3.99
CA HIS A 27 4.71 3.50 -3.60
C HIS A 27 4.67 2.08 -3.01
N LEU A 28 3.71 1.82 -2.12
CA LEU A 28 3.48 0.47 -1.56
C LEU A 28 3.19 -0.57 -2.65
N TYR A 29 2.33 -0.22 -3.60
CA TYR A 29 1.96 -1.13 -4.68
C TYR A 29 3.15 -1.44 -5.58
N ARG A 30 3.99 -0.42 -5.89
CA ARG A 30 5.23 -0.61 -6.64
C ARG A 30 6.18 -1.57 -5.92
N ASP A 31 6.44 -1.34 -4.63
CA ASP A 31 7.36 -2.16 -3.84
C ASP A 31 6.87 -3.61 -3.71
N LEU A 32 5.56 -3.79 -3.46
CA LEU A 32 4.93 -5.11 -3.41
C LEU A 32 5.07 -5.83 -4.75
N LYS A 33 4.80 -5.15 -5.86
CA LYS A 33 4.90 -5.75 -7.20
C LYS A 33 6.32 -6.24 -7.48
N VAL A 34 7.33 -5.44 -7.13
CA VAL A 34 8.74 -5.83 -7.29
C VAL A 34 9.08 -7.06 -6.43
N ALA A 35 8.70 -7.05 -5.15
CA ALA A 35 8.97 -8.16 -4.22
C ALA A 35 8.30 -9.47 -4.66
N VAL A 36 7.04 -9.41 -5.11
CA VAL A 36 6.30 -10.56 -5.61
C VAL A 36 6.92 -11.08 -6.91
N GLN A 37 7.33 -10.21 -7.83
CA GLN A 37 7.97 -10.61 -9.08
C GLN A 37 9.31 -11.32 -8.87
N GLN A 38 10.10 -10.90 -7.88
CA GLN A 38 11.38 -11.53 -7.54
C GLN A 38 11.24 -12.99 -7.06
N ARG A 39 10.05 -13.38 -6.59
CA ARG A 39 9.75 -14.72 -6.10
C ARG A 39 9.27 -15.67 -7.19
N TYR A 40 9.03 -15.17 -8.41
CA TYR A 40 8.59 -15.94 -9.57
C TYR A 40 7.46 -16.96 -9.26
N PRO A 41 6.28 -16.49 -8.78
CA PRO A 41 5.16 -17.37 -8.50
C PRO A 41 4.74 -18.13 -9.76
N SER A 42 4.58 -19.45 -9.62
CA SER A 42 4.26 -20.32 -10.77
C SER A 42 2.77 -20.57 -10.95
N ASN A 43 1.96 -20.26 -9.93
CA ASN A 43 0.51 -20.45 -9.95
C ASN A 43 -0.21 -19.41 -9.07
N LEU A 44 -1.53 -19.37 -9.18
CA LEU A 44 -2.38 -18.37 -8.52
C LEU A 44 -2.37 -18.50 -6.98
N THR A 45 -2.33 -19.74 -6.46
CA THR A 45 -2.25 -20.01 -5.02
C THR A 45 -0.92 -19.54 -4.42
N GLU A 46 0.17 -19.78 -5.13
CA GLU A 46 1.51 -19.35 -4.74
C GLU A 46 1.65 -17.82 -4.83
N LEU A 47 1.08 -17.21 -5.88
CA LEU A 47 0.98 -15.76 -5.99
C LEU A 47 0.24 -15.15 -4.80
N GLU A 48 -0.92 -15.69 -4.42
CA GLU A 48 -1.69 -15.21 -3.28
C GLU A 48 -0.87 -15.31 -1.97
N ARG A 49 -0.25 -16.47 -1.74
CA ARG A 49 0.58 -16.69 -0.55
C ARG A 49 1.74 -15.70 -0.49
N ILE A 50 2.49 -15.55 -1.58
CA ILE A 50 3.64 -14.63 -1.65
C ILE A 50 3.19 -13.18 -1.48
N CYS A 51 2.07 -12.78 -2.10
CA CYS A 51 1.50 -11.46 -1.91
C CYS A 51 1.21 -11.17 -0.43
N ARG A 52 0.62 -12.12 0.31
CA ARG A 52 0.37 -11.96 1.75
C ARG A 52 1.67 -11.85 2.55
N GLU A 53 2.63 -12.72 2.29
CA GLU A 53 3.93 -12.73 2.98
C GLU A 53 4.72 -11.44 2.76
N GLU A 54 4.81 -10.96 1.52
CA GLU A 54 5.53 -9.71 1.20
C GLU A 54 4.77 -8.48 1.69
N TRP A 55 3.43 -8.51 1.67
CA TRP A 55 2.59 -7.44 2.23
C TRP A 55 2.80 -7.27 3.74
N GLU A 56 2.83 -8.37 4.51
CA GLU A 56 3.08 -8.31 5.96
C GLU A 56 4.48 -7.76 6.29
N LYS A 57 5.48 -8.03 5.46
CA LYS A 57 6.83 -7.48 5.62
C LYS A 57 6.86 -5.98 5.33
N LEU A 58 6.20 -5.54 4.25
CA LEU A 58 6.13 -4.14 3.86
C LEU A 58 5.36 -3.29 4.88
N LEU A 59 4.27 -3.80 5.44
CA LEU A 59 3.48 -3.12 6.48
C LEU A 59 4.33 -2.72 7.69
N LYS A 60 5.21 -3.61 8.16
CA LYS A 60 6.09 -3.32 9.31
C LYS A 60 7.08 -2.20 9.01
N TYR A 61 7.68 -2.20 7.82
CA TYR A 61 8.62 -1.16 7.40
C TYR A 61 7.93 0.19 7.16
N MET A 62 6.73 0.17 6.59
CA MET A 62 6.03 1.37 6.15
C MET A 62 5.19 2.04 7.24
N CYS A 63 4.62 1.29 8.19
CA CYS A 63 3.99 1.91 9.38
C CYS A 63 4.99 2.79 10.12
N ALA A 64 6.25 2.36 10.25
CA ALA A 64 7.30 3.16 10.87
C ALA A 64 7.62 4.42 10.05
N LYS A 65 7.66 4.31 8.71
CA LYS A 65 8.04 5.40 7.82
C LYS A 65 6.92 6.45 7.65
N LEU A 66 5.67 6.01 7.57
CA LEU A 66 4.50 6.89 7.42
C LEU A 66 4.17 7.65 8.70
N VAL A 67 4.34 7.02 9.87
CA VAL A 67 4.21 7.70 11.17
C VAL A 67 5.32 8.73 11.39
N ALA A 68 6.48 8.56 10.76
CA ALA A 68 7.60 9.52 10.85
C ALA A 68 7.53 10.66 9.82
N LEU A 69 6.73 10.51 8.76
CA LEU A 69 6.56 11.49 7.68
C LEU A 69 5.38 12.44 7.90
N TYR A 70 4.70 12.34 9.04
CA TYR A 70 3.61 13.19 9.53
C TYR A 70 3.82 13.52 11.00
#